data_AF-U2QFP4-F1
#
_entry.id   AF-U2QFP4-F1
#
_cell.length_a   1.000
_cell.length_b   1.000
_cell.length_c   1.000
_cell.angle_alpha   90.00
_cell.angle_beta   90.00
_cell.angle_gamma   90.00
#
_symmetry.space_group_name_H-M   'P 1'
#
loop_
_entity.id
_entity.type
_entity.pdbx_description
1 polymer ?
#
loop_
_entity_poly.entity_id
_entity_poly.type
_entity_poly.pdbx_seq_one_letter_code
_entity_poly.pdbx_strand_id
1 'polypeptide(L)'
;MRMNKVKKVALLFALVMGISVFSYSYEDYYQKVYTIKISKDDIFRVTNATNSQQKKLSKIFDEYQKKAESIEKTLVQFDGKKEKLGKIEQERYRAIAKVLTNEQFEAYNSYINSQKSSFIEKNDKVKNFIDSMNLSNEQKSRILKYERDFKREVEKLKEQRLAKDTFISKYRELKQERNEKMRTVLLDDQVKMIENF
;
A
#
# COMPACT_ATOMS: atom_id res chain seq x y z
N MET A 1 1.55 -17.16 25.30
CA MET A 1 1.78 -18.02 24.10
C MET A 1 2.83 -17.33 23.22
N ARG A 2 3.97 -17.98 22.87
CA ARG A 2 5.02 -17.31 22.06
C ARG A 2 4.52 -17.05 20.64
N MET A 3 4.68 -15.83 20.15
CA MET A 3 4.22 -15.44 18.81
C MET A 3 5.17 -15.99 17.73
N ASN A 4 4.64 -16.83 16.83
CA ASN A 4 5.43 -17.62 15.90
C ASN A 4 6.12 -16.76 14.83
N LYS A 5 7.31 -17.17 14.33
CA LYS A 5 8.26 -16.32 13.57
C LYS A 5 7.62 -15.54 12.40
N VAL A 6 6.66 -16.14 11.70
CA VAL A 6 5.93 -15.52 10.58
C VAL A 6 5.23 -14.20 10.96
N LYS A 7 4.66 -14.09 12.17
CA LYS A 7 3.99 -12.86 12.62
C LYS A 7 5.00 -11.72 12.86
N LYS A 8 6.20 -12.01 13.39
CA LYS A 8 7.28 -11.02 13.56
C LYS A 8 7.75 -10.44 12.22
N VAL A 9 7.74 -11.25 11.15
CA VAL A 9 8.10 -10.83 9.77
C VAL A 9 7.06 -9.89 9.14
N ALA A 10 5.79 -9.94 9.56
CA ALA A 10 4.76 -8.99 9.13
C ALA A 10 4.97 -7.59 9.75
N LEU A 11 5.54 -7.52 10.95
CA LEU A 11 5.64 -6.27 11.69
C LEU A 11 6.85 -5.41 11.31
N LEU A 12 8.00 -6.04 11.05
CA LEU A 12 9.09 -5.40 10.30
C LEU A 12 8.62 -4.91 8.91
N PHE A 13 7.55 -5.50 8.36
CA PHE A 13 6.91 -4.99 7.14
C PHE A 13 6.06 -3.74 7.37
N ALA A 14 5.31 -3.63 8.48
CA ALA A 14 4.60 -2.40 8.86
C ALA A 14 5.57 -1.25 9.16
N LEU A 15 6.66 -1.55 9.86
CA LEU A 15 7.79 -0.64 10.09
C LEU A 15 8.43 -0.17 8.78
N VAL A 16 8.68 -1.10 7.85
CA VAL A 16 9.17 -0.79 6.51
C VAL A 16 8.22 0.10 5.74
N MET A 17 6.91 -0.11 5.84
CA MET A 17 5.94 0.77 5.17
C MET A 17 6.15 2.20 5.68
N GLY A 18 6.02 2.45 6.98
CA GLY A 18 6.19 3.80 7.54
C GLY A 18 7.61 4.38 7.41
N ILE A 19 8.68 3.58 7.44
CA ILE A 19 10.04 4.09 7.22
C ILE A 19 10.34 4.33 5.74
N SER A 20 9.84 3.52 4.82
CA SER A 20 9.89 3.86 3.38
C SER A 20 9.07 5.11 3.02
N VAL A 21 8.14 5.49 3.91
CA VAL A 21 7.40 6.74 3.86
C VAL A 21 8.24 7.90 4.48
N PHE A 22 9.08 7.67 5.49
CA PHE A 22 10.11 8.62 5.96
C PHE A 22 11.29 8.86 4.98
N SER A 23 11.34 8.25 3.78
CA SER A 23 12.46 8.47 2.82
C SER A 23 12.41 9.78 2.04
N TYR A 24 11.30 10.51 2.16
CA TYR A 24 10.91 11.65 1.33
C TYR A 24 10.37 12.76 2.27
N SER A 25 9.95 13.92 1.76
CA SER A 25 9.51 15.04 2.62
C SER A 25 8.28 14.66 3.46
N TYR A 26 7.97 15.48 4.47
CA TYR A 26 6.80 15.28 5.34
C TYR A 26 5.46 15.34 4.56
N GLU A 27 5.44 15.93 3.36
CA GLU A 27 4.32 15.90 2.42
C GLU A 27 4.18 14.53 1.72
N ASP A 28 5.32 13.90 1.42
CA ASP A 28 5.38 12.58 0.81
C ASP A 28 4.94 11.46 1.76
N TYR A 29 4.71 11.79 3.04
CA TYR A 29 3.96 10.95 3.98
C TYR A 29 2.60 10.54 3.39
N TYR A 30 1.94 11.46 2.69
CA TYR A 30 0.64 11.22 2.05
C TYR A 30 0.76 10.55 0.68
N GLN A 31 1.91 10.58 0.02
CA GLN A 31 1.95 10.29 -1.42
C GLN A 31 1.94 8.80 -1.74
N LYS A 32 2.67 7.96 -0.98
CA LYS A 32 2.69 6.51 -1.20
C LYS A 32 1.51 5.76 -0.56
N VAL A 33 0.58 6.51 0.02
CA VAL A 33 -0.62 6.02 0.71
C VAL A 33 -1.75 5.69 -0.29
N TYR A 34 -1.80 6.32 -1.47
CA TYR A 34 -2.98 6.24 -2.37
C TYR A 34 -3.07 5.00 -3.26
N THR A 35 -3.13 3.80 -2.68
CA THR A 35 -3.67 2.61 -3.38
C THR A 35 -4.41 1.65 -2.44
N ILE A 36 -5.61 2.05 -2.01
CA ILE A 36 -6.54 1.13 -1.35
C ILE A 36 -6.97 0.06 -2.37
N LYS A 37 -6.50 -1.17 -2.20
CA LYS A 37 -6.84 -2.30 -3.08
C LYS A 37 -8.18 -2.91 -2.69
N ILE A 38 -9.24 -2.37 -3.28
CA ILE A 38 -10.62 -2.82 -3.07
C ILE A 38 -10.96 -3.89 -4.12
N SER A 39 -11.55 -5.01 -3.70
CA SER A 39 -11.96 -6.06 -4.65
C SER A 39 -13.19 -5.63 -5.45
N LYS A 40 -13.24 -6.00 -6.74
CA LYS A 40 -14.44 -5.88 -7.56
C LYS A 40 -15.59 -6.70 -6.95
N ASP A 41 -15.28 -7.90 -6.44
CA ASP A 41 -16.26 -8.83 -5.89
C ASP A 41 -16.85 -8.34 -4.55
N ASP A 42 -16.04 -7.64 -3.74
CA ASP A 42 -16.54 -6.96 -2.54
C ASP A 42 -17.49 -5.83 -2.92
N ILE A 43 -17.15 -5.01 -3.92
CA ILE A 43 -18.04 -3.97 -4.45
C ILE A 43 -19.34 -4.59 -4.96
N PHE A 44 -19.29 -5.67 -5.74
CA PHE A 44 -20.50 -6.33 -6.26
C PHE A 44 -21.37 -6.90 -5.15
N ARG A 45 -20.77 -7.45 -4.09
CA ARG A 45 -21.48 -7.98 -2.92
C ARG A 45 -22.16 -6.89 -2.11
N VAL A 46 -21.46 -5.81 -1.74
CA VAL A 46 -22.04 -4.73 -0.90
C VAL A 46 -23.08 -3.88 -1.66
N THR A 47 -22.97 -3.79 -2.98
CA THR A 47 -23.95 -3.07 -3.83
C THR A 47 -25.09 -3.97 -4.32
N ASN A 48 -25.08 -5.26 -3.99
CA ASN A 48 -25.98 -6.27 -4.57
C ASN A 48 -26.12 -6.12 -6.11
N ALA A 49 -25.00 -5.93 -6.80
CA ALA A 49 -25.00 -5.58 -8.22
C ALA A 49 -25.46 -6.76 -9.08
N THR A 50 -26.45 -6.54 -9.95
CA THR A 50 -26.90 -7.55 -10.92
C THR A 50 -25.79 -7.90 -11.92
N ASN A 51 -25.84 -9.09 -12.53
CA ASN A 51 -24.86 -9.54 -13.53
C ASN A 51 -24.66 -8.56 -14.71
N SER A 52 -25.67 -7.73 -15.03
CA SER A 52 -25.57 -6.65 -16.03
C SER A 52 -24.76 -5.46 -15.51
N GLN A 53 -25.00 -5.06 -14.25
CA GLN A 53 -24.25 -4.01 -13.58
C GLN A 53 -22.80 -4.42 -13.31
N GLN A 54 -22.54 -5.64 -12.83
CA GLN A 54 -21.18 -6.16 -12.61
C GLN A 54 -20.31 -6.09 -13.87
N LYS A 55 -20.87 -6.42 -15.05
CA LYS A 55 -20.17 -6.29 -16.35
C LYS A 55 -19.86 -4.84 -16.70
N LYS A 56 -20.81 -3.92 -16.51
CA LYS A 56 -20.62 -2.47 -16.74
C LYS A 56 -19.58 -1.87 -15.79
N LEU A 57 -19.70 -2.17 -14.49
CA LEU A 57 -18.77 -1.75 -13.44
C LEU A 57 -17.36 -2.29 -13.66
N SER A 58 -17.22 -3.56 -14.05
CA SER A 58 -15.92 -4.15 -14.39
C SER A 58 -15.20 -3.34 -15.47
N LYS A 59 -15.89 -3.04 -16.58
CA LYS A 59 -15.33 -2.23 -17.67
C LYS A 59 -14.91 -0.84 -17.20
N ILE A 60 -15.69 -0.20 -16.33
CA ILE A 60 -15.32 1.08 -15.71
C ILE A 60 -14.05 0.91 -14.86
N PHE A 61 -13.98 -0.09 -13.98
CA PHE A 61 -12.78 -0.29 -13.14
C PHE A 61 -11.53 -0.55 -13.98
N ASP A 62 -11.62 -1.33 -15.06
CA ASP A 62 -10.49 -1.66 -15.94
C ASP A 62 -10.04 -0.47 -16.82
N GLU A 63 -10.96 0.36 -17.32
CA GLU A 63 -10.63 1.58 -18.04
C GLU A 63 -9.91 2.59 -17.13
N TYR A 64 -10.44 2.81 -15.92
CA TYR A 64 -9.92 3.81 -15.00
C TYR A 64 -8.62 3.39 -14.33
N GLN A 65 -8.40 2.09 -14.11
CA GLN A 65 -7.09 1.56 -13.74
C GLN A 65 -6.04 1.88 -14.83
N LYS A 66 -6.33 1.62 -16.11
CA LYS A 66 -5.42 1.92 -17.23
C LYS A 66 -5.12 3.43 -17.34
N LYS A 67 -6.13 4.30 -17.14
CA LYS A 67 -5.94 5.76 -17.09
C LYS A 67 -4.99 6.17 -15.95
N ALA A 68 -5.16 5.61 -14.75
CA ALA A 68 -4.30 5.89 -13.60
C ALA A 68 -2.85 5.37 -13.79
N GLU A 69 -2.69 4.15 -14.28
CA GLU A 69 -1.38 3.57 -14.63
C GLU A 69 -0.65 4.37 -15.73
N SER A 70 -1.39 5.05 -16.61
CA SER A 70 -0.82 5.94 -17.62
C SER A 70 -0.24 7.22 -16.99
N ILE A 71 -0.96 7.87 -16.08
CA ILE A 71 -0.46 9.04 -15.34
C ILE A 71 0.79 8.68 -14.53
N GLU A 72 0.80 7.53 -13.87
CA GLU A 72 1.92 7.16 -13.02
C GLU A 72 3.23 7.00 -13.81
N LYS A 73 3.14 6.60 -15.08
CA LYS A 73 4.27 6.52 -16.03
C LYS A 73 4.72 7.88 -16.59
N THR A 74 3.99 8.97 -16.34
CA THR A 74 4.39 10.32 -16.81
C THR A 74 5.47 10.94 -15.93
N LEU A 75 6.34 11.76 -16.54
CA LEU A 75 7.42 12.52 -15.90
C LEU A 75 6.94 13.80 -15.18
N VAL A 76 5.64 13.92 -14.90
CA VAL A 76 5.05 15.12 -14.27
C VAL A 76 5.35 15.12 -12.76
N GLN A 77 5.58 16.31 -12.19
CA GLN A 77 5.70 16.51 -10.75
C GLN A 77 4.44 16.02 -9.98
N PHE A 78 4.61 15.77 -8.68
CA PHE A 78 3.64 15.09 -7.84
C PHE A 78 2.23 15.68 -7.89
N ASP A 79 2.06 16.96 -7.55
CA ASP A 79 0.73 17.57 -7.51
C ASP A 79 0.06 17.59 -8.90
N GLY A 80 0.85 17.65 -9.98
CA GLY A 80 0.37 17.48 -11.35
C GLY A 80 -0.05 16.05 -11.72
N LYS A 81 0.40 15.01 -10.99
CA LYS A 81 -0.18 13.65 -11.06
C LYS A 81 -1.44 13.57 -10.20
N LYS A 82 -1.39 14.05 -8.95
CA LYS A 82 -2.49 14.09 -7.97
C LYS A 82 -3.74 14.80 -8.51
N GLU A 83 -3.60 15.95 -9.15
CA GLU A 83 -4.70 16.68 -9.78
C GLU A 83 -5.37 15.86 -10.91
N LYS A 84 -4.57 15.23 -11.77
CA LYS A 84 -5.06 14.39 -12.88
C LYS A 84 -5.73 13.11 -12.37
N LEU A 85 -5.19 12.48 -11.32
CA LEU A 85 -5.81 11.34 -10.64
C LEU A 85 -7.13 11.73 -9.95
N GLY A 86 -7.22 12.93 -9.37
CA GLY A 86 -8.46 13.47 -8.81
C GLY A 86 -9.56 13.64 -9.86
N LYS A 87 -9.23 14.17 -11.05
CA LYS A 87 -10.16 14.27 -12.19
C LYS A 87 -10.68 12.88 -12.62
N ILE A 88 -9.79 11.89 -12.68
CA ILE A 88 -10.13 10.48 -12.96
C ILE A 88 -11.02 9.87 -11.86
N GLU A 89 -10.80 10.15 -10.57
CA GLU A 89 -11.68 9.66 -9.50
C GLU A 89 -13.10 10.26 -9.61
N GLN A 90 -13.21 11.56 -9.94
CA GLN A 90 -14.51 12.21 -10.17
C GLN A 90 -15.24 11.67 -11.41
N GLU A 91 -14.54 11.49 -12.54
CA GLU A 91 -15.08 10.85 -13.73
C GLU A 91 -15.57 9.41 -13.43
N ARG A 92 -14.77 8.61 -12.71
CA ARG A 92 -15.11 7.24 -12.29
C ARG A 92 -16.38 7.22 -11.45
N TYR A 93 -16.47 8.12 -10.48
CA TYR A 93 -17.61 8.25 -9.58
C TYR A 93 -18.90 8.56 -10.37
N ARG A 94 -18.83 9.52 -11.30
CA ARG A 94 -19.93 9.85 -12.23
C ARG A 94 -20.30 8.70 -13.18
N ALA A 95 -19.34 7.85 -13.56
CA ALA A 95 -19.61 6.66 -14.38
C ALA A 95 -20.34 5.56 -13.59
N ILE A 96 -19.94 5.32 -12.34
CA ILE A 96 -20.58 4.34 -11.43
C ILE A 96 -22.02 4.76 -11.09
N ALA A 97 -22.25 6.05 -10.83
CA ALA A 97 -23.58 6.62 -10.57
C ALA A 97 -24.58 6.45 -11.74
N LYS A 98 -24.11 6.17 -12.97
CA LYS A 98 -24.95 5.85 -14.14
C LYS A 98 -25.26 4.36 -14.31
N VAL A 99 -24.76 3.51 -13.40
CA VAL A 99 -24.89 2.04 -13.48
C VAL A 99 -25.63 1.46 -12.27
N LEU A 100 -25.46 2.05 -11.09
CA LEU A 100 -26.15 1.67 -9.85
C LEU A 100 -27.45 2.46 -9.67
N THR A 101 -28.41 1.91 -8.92
CA THR A 101 -29.52 2.70 -8.36
C THR A 101 -29.02 3.59 -7.21
N ASN A 102 -29.83 4.53 -6.74
CA ASN A 102 -29.46 5.41 -5.62
C ASN A 102 -29.05 4.61 -4.37
N GLU A 103 -29.87 3.64 -3.95
CA GLU A 103 -29.62 2.75 -2.80
C GLU A 103 -28.30 1.97 -2.95
N GLN A 104 -28.05 1.39 -4.14
CA GLN A 104 -26.81 0.67 -4.43
C GLN A 104 -25.60 1.61 -4.46
N PHE A 105 -25.78 2.86 -4.89
CA PHE A 105 -24.74 3.89 -4.91
C PHE A 105 -24.42 4.42 -3.51
N GLU A 106 -25.42 4.54 -2.64
CA GLU A 106 -25.23 4.83 -1.20
C GLU A 106 -24.48 3.69 -0.49
N ALA A 107 -24.85 2.44 -0.76
CA ALA A 107 -24.12 1.27 -0.27
C ALA A 107 -22.66 1.23 -0.77
N TYR A 108 -22.42 1.55 -2.04
CA TYR A 108 -21.08 1.74 -2.60
C TYR A 108 -20.31 2.83 -1.84
N ASN A 109 -20.90 4.01 -1.66
CA ASN A 109 -20.26 5.16 -1.01
C ASN A 109 -19.92 4.87 0.45
N SER A 110 -20.85 4.26 1.20
CA SER A 110 -20.64 3.81 2.58
C SER A 110 -19.45 2.83 2.67
N TYR A 111 -19.42 1.82 1.80
CA TYR A 111 -18.32 0.87 1.74
C TYR A 111 -16.97 1.54 1.38
N ILE A 112 -16.90 2.34 0.31
CA ILE A 112 -15.68 3.05 -0.07
C ILE A 112 -15.18 3.95 1.08
N ASN A 113 -16.08 4.65 1.77
CA ASN A 113 -15.71 5.49 2.91
C ASN A 113 -15.19 4.67 4.09
N SER A 114 -15.81 3.52 4.42
CA SER A 114 -15.29 2.59 5.44
C SER A 114 -13.88 2.10 5.12
N GLN A 115 -13.59 1.82 3.83
CA GLN A 115 -12.27 1.40 3.39
C GLN A 115 -11.25 2.55 3.47
N LYS A 116 -11.66 3.79 3.14
CA LYS A 116 -10.84 5.00 3.33
C LYS A 116 -10.52 5.21 4.82
N SER A 117 -11.51 5.21 5.71
CA SER A 117 -11.32 5.42 7.15
C SER A 117 -10.47 4.33 7.81
N SER A 118 -10.78 3.05 7.59
CA SER A 118 -10.02 1.95 8.19
C SER A 118 -8.61 1.80 7.60
N PHE A 119 -8.32 2.45 6.47
CA PHE A 119 -6.97 2.54 5.93
C PHE A 119 -6.18 3.72 6.54
N ILE A 120 -6.81 4.88 6.73
CA ILE A 120 -6.25 6.02 7.47
C ILE A 120 -5.87 5.58 8.89
N GLU A 121 -6.80 4.97 9.63
CA GLU A 121 -6.59 4.43 10.98
C GLU A 121 -5.37 3.51 11.08
N LYS A 122 -5.19 2.60 10.11
CA LYS A 122 -4.04 1.68 10.05
C LYS A 122 -2.72 2.43 9.81
N ASN A 123 -2.73 3.45 8.96
CA ASN A 123 -1.55 4.27 8.69
C ASN A 123 -1.19 5.12 9.93
N ASP A 124 -2.17 5.71 10.61
CA ASP A 124 -1.96 6.50 11.83
C ASP A 124 -1.46 5.62 12.98
N LYS A 125 -1.99 4.40 13.16
CA LYS A 125 -1.45 3.42 14.14
C LYS A 125 0.02 3.11 13.85
N VAL A 126 0.39 2.93 12.58
CA VAL A 126 1.80 2.69 12.15
C VAL A 126 2.66 3.94 12.33
N LYS A 127 2.13 5.14 12.03
CA LYS A 127 2.82 6.42 12.24
C LYS A 127 3.20 6.58 13.71
N ASN A 128 2.19 6.56 14.59
CA ASN A 128 2.34 6.80 16.02
C ASN A 128 3.28 5.76 16.66
N PHE A 129 3.28 4.52 16.17
CA PHE A 129 4.24 3.51 16.59
C PHE A 129 5.69 3.89 16.25
N ILE A 130 5.98 4.28 15.00
CA ILE A 130 7.36 4.60 14.58
C ILE A 130 7.84 5.92 15.19
N ASP A 131 6.94 6.91 15.35
CA ASP A 131 7.22 8.13 16.10
C ASP A 131 7.57 7.78 17.56
N SER A 132 6.83 6.87 18.21
CA SER A 132 7.14 6.41 19.58
C SER A 132 8.45 5.64 19.70
N MET A 133 8.94 4.98 18.64
CA MET A 133 10.26 4.32 18.63
C MET A 133 11.43 5.32 18.68
N ASN A 134 11.17 6.62 18.48
CA ASN A 134 12.15 7.70 18.57
C ASN A 134 13.48 7.41 17.82
N LEU A 135 13.35 6.95 16.58
CA LEU A 135 14.51 6.55 15.76
C LEU A 135 15.41 7.76 15.46
N SER A 136 16.72 7.60 15.68
CA SER A 136 17.71 8.63 15.34
C SER A 136 17.78 8.86 13.82
N ASN A 137 18.27 10.03 13.40
CA ASN A 137 18.43 10.35 11.98
C ASN A 137 19.38 9.38 11.27
N GLU A 138 20.37 8.82 11.97
CA GLU A 138 21.22 7.77 11.43
C GLU A 138 20.47 6.44 11.30
N GLN A 139 19.72 6.02 12.31
CA GLN A 139 18.90 4.80 12.25
C GLN A 139 17.93 4.87 11.08
N LYS A 140 17.21 5.99 10.95
CA LYS A 140 16.33 6.30 9.80
C LYS A 140 17.11 6.16 8.49
N SER A 141 18.24 6.87 8.31
CA SER A 141 19.06 6.82 7.09
C SER A 141 19.55 5.41 6.71
N ARG A 142 19.98 4.61 7.70
CA ARG A 142 20.42 3.21 7.49
C ARG A 142 19.26 2.31 7.04
N ILE A 143 18.11 2.38 7.71
CA ILE A 143 16.90 1.60 7.34
C ILE A 143 16.41 1.99 5.93
N LEU A 144 16.47 3.29 5.61
CA LEU A 144 16.16 3.81 4.27
C LEU A 144 17.10 3.30 3.18
N LYS A 145 18.39 3.14 3.48
CA LYS A 145 19.34 2.49 2.56
C LYS A 145 18.93 1.04 2.31
N TYR A 146 18.67 0.25 3.36
CA TYR A 146 18.27 -1.15 3.21
C TYR A 146 16.94 -1.33 2.44
N GLU A 147 16.00 -0.39 2.55
CA GLU A 147 14.79 -0.39 1.71
C GLU A 147 15.06 -0.12 0.23
N ARG A 148 15.92 0.86 -0.08
CA ARG A 148 16.30 1.15 -1.48
C ARG A 148 17.06 0.00 -2.11
N ASP A 149 17.97 -0.62 -1.35
CA ASP A 149 18.77 -1.75 -1.82
C ASP A 149 17.92 -3.01 -1.98
N PHE A 150 17.00 -3.31 -1.05
CA PHE A 150 16.00 -4.38 -1.24
C PHE A 150 15.14 -4.18 -2.49
N LYS A 151 14.67 -2.95 -2.75
CA LYS A 151 13.88 -2.64 -3.96
C LYS A 151 14.69 -2.88 -5.24
N ARG A 152 15.97 -2.47 -5.27
CA ARG A 152 16.89 -2.74 -6.40
C ARG A 152 17.06 -4.23 -6.69
N GLU A 153 17.29 -5.05 -5.65
CA GLU A 153 17.42 -6.50 -5.83
C GLU A 153 16.10 -7.16 -6.25
N VAL A 154 14.96 -6.63 -5.81
CA VAL A 154 13.62 -7.10 -6.25
C VAL A 154 13.33 -6.75 -7.71
N GLU A 155 13.78 -5.62 -8.24
CA GLU A 155 13.65 -5.33 -9.68
C GLU A 155 14.54 -6.26 -10.53
N LYS A 156 15.82 -6.44 -10.17
CA LYS A 156 16.72 -7.43 -10.80
C LYS A 156 16.14 -8.85 -10.77
N LEU A 157 15.42 -9.20 -9.71
CA LEU A 157 14.77 -10.51 -9.57
C LEU A 157 13.59 -10.70 -10.55
N LYS A 158 12.89 -9.62 -10.93
CA LYS A 158 11.85 -9.67 -11.98
C LYS A 158 12.48 -9.81 -13.37
N GLU A 159 13.58 -9.10 -13.62
CA GLU A 159 14.32 -9.13 -14.89
C GLU A 159 14.83 -10.54 -15.23
N GLN A 160 15.14 -11.36 -14.21
CA GLN A 160 15.53 -12.77 -14.35
C GLN A 160 14.41 -13.71 -14.89
N ARG A 161 13.16 -13.24 -15.02
CA ARG A 161 12.01 -14.02 -15.57
C ARG A 161 11.83 -15.43 -14.96
N LEU A 162 12.13 -15.57 -13.68
CA LEU A 162 12.13 -16.87 -12.98
C LEU A 162 10.74 -17.52 -12.91
N ALA A 163 10.73 -18.84 -12.79
CA ALA A 163 9.53 -19.58 -12.40
C ALA A 163 8.96 -19.05 -11.08
N LYS A 164 7.63 -19.03 -10.98
CA LYS A 164 6.85 -18.38 -9.90
C LYS A 164 7.36 -18.73 -8.50
N ASP A 165 7.56 -20.01 -8.20
CA ASP A 165 7.92 -20.46 -6.85
C ASP A 165 9.39 -20.17 -6.52
N THR A 166 10.28 -20.20 -7.52
CA THR A 166 11.68 -19.75 -7.42
C THR A 166 11.76 -18.24 -7.13
N PHE A 167 10.93 -17.43 -7.82
CA PHE A 167 10.79 -16.00 -7.54
C PHE A 167 10.29 -15.77 -6.11
N ILE A 168 9.28 -16.52 -5.66
CA ILE A 168 8.72 -16.43 -4.30
C ILE A 168 9.76 -16.81 -3.24
N SER A 169 10.62 -17.80 -3.47
CA SER A 169 11.71 -18.15 -2.54
C SER A 169 12.73 -17.01 -2.43
N LYS A 170 13.35 -16.61 -3.56
CA LYS A 170 14.34 -15.52 -3.59
C LYS A 170 13.79 -14.20 -3.04
N TYR A 171 12.52 -13.89 -3.27
CA TYR A 171 11.88 -12.72 -2.68
C TYR A 171 11.75 -12.81 -1.15
N ARG A 172 11.50 -14.01 -0.59
CA ARG A 172 11.49 -14.24 0.87
C ARG A 172 12.90 -14.14 1.46
N GLU A 173 13.91 -14.67 0.76
CA GLU A 173 15.32 -14.59 1.15
C GLU A 173 15.80 -13.12 1.24
N LEU A 174 15.63 -12.33 0.18
CA LEU A 174 15.93 -10.88 0.17
C LEU A 174 15.17 -10.12 1.26
N LYS A 175 13.91 -10.49 1.52
CA LYS A 175 13.07 -9.90 2.57
C LYS A 175 13.59 -10.25 3.98
N GLN A 176 14.13 -11.45 4.18
CA GLN A 176 14.73 -11.86 5.45
C GLN A 176 16.07 -11.17 5.67
N GLU A 177 16.97 -11.17 4.69
CA GLU A 177 18.28 -10.51 4.76
C GLU A 177 18.14 -9.01 5.11
N ARG A 178 17.20 -8.32 4.44
CA ARG A 178 16.85 -6.94 4.76
C ARG A 178 16.30 -6.79 6.18
N ASN A 179 15.40 -7.68 6.62
CA ASN A 179 14.87 -7.65 7.99
C ASN A 179 15.97 -7.80 9.05
N GLU A 180 16.96 -8.66 8.79
CA GLU A 180 18.10 -8.88 9.69
C GLU A 180 19.02 -7.65 9.74
N LYS A 181 19.36 -7.06 8.58
CA LYS A 181 20.07 -5.76 8.50
C LYS A 181 19.32 -4.62 9.19
N MET A 182 17.99 -4.62 9.16
CA MET A 182 17.17 -3.64 9.88
C MET A 182 17.16 -3.88 11.38
N ARG A 183 17.28 -5.13 11.85
CA ARG A 183 17.38 -5.44 13.29
C ARG A 183 18.70 -4.94 13.89
N THR A 184 19.82 -5.02 13.15
CA THR A 184 21.15 -4.62 13.68
C THR A 184 21.35 -3.11 13.85
N VAL A 185 20.41 -2.28 13.40
CA VAL A 185 20.46 -0.82 13.57
C VAL A 185 19.44 -0.29 14.61
N LEU A 186 18.78 -1.19 15.35
CA LEU A 186 17.81 -0.87 16.40
C LEU A 186 18.37 -1.21 17.78
N LEU A 187 18.00 -0.42 18.79
CA LEU A 187 18.28 -0.71 20.20
C LEU A 187 17.37 -1.84 20.69
N ASP A 188 17.78 -2.60 21.70
CA ASP A 188 16.99 -3.75 22.18
C ASP A 188 15.59 -3.37 22.66
N ASP A 189 15.39 -2.19 23.27
CA ASP A 189 14.06 -1.71 23.65
C ASP A 189 13.20 -1.32 22.44
N GLN A 190 13.80 -0.72 21.40
CA GLN A 190 13.12 -0.52 20.11
C GLN A 190 12.73 -1.86 19.49
N VAL A 191 13.57 -2.90 19.62
CA VAL A 191 13.22 -4.27 19.18
C VAL A 191 12.10 -4.87 20.03
N LYS A 192 12.07 -4.65 21.35
CA LYS A 192 10.96 -5.08 22.23
C LYS A 192 9.65 -4.37 21.88
N MET A 193 9.68 -3.08 21.54
CA MET A 193 8.51 -2.36 21.04
C MET A 193 7.95 -3.01 19.77
N ILE A 194 8.82 -3.47 18.86
CA ILE A 194 8.40 -4.28 17.70
C ILE A 194 7.80 -5.61 18.16
N GLU A 195 8.41 -6.35 19.08
CA GLU A 195 7.88 -7.68 19.42
C GLU A 195 6.47 -7.67 20.06
N ASN A 196 5.96 -6.48 20.43
CA ASN A 196 4.70 -6.25 21.15
C ASN A 196 3.59 -5.46 20.38
N PHE A 197 3.77 -5.08 19.10
CA PHE A 197 2.85 -4.19 18.35
C PHE A 197 1.80 -4.88 17.44
#